data_AF-A0A067BPT2-F1
#
_entry.id   AF-A0A067BPT2-F1
#
_cell.length_a   1.000
_cell.length_b   1.000
_cell.length_c   1.000
_cell.angle_alpha   90.00
_cell.angle_beta   90.00
_cell.angle_gamma   90.00
#
_symmetry.space_group_name_H-M   'P 1'
#
loop_
_entity.id
_entity.type
_entity.pdbx_description
1 polymer ?
#
loop_
_entity_poly.entity_id
_entity_poly.type
_entity_poly.pdbx_seq_one_letter_code
_entity_poly.pdbx_strand_id
1 'polypeptide(L)'
;HLGYKFIRLDGSTTVSDRQALIDQFNEDTSIFVFLLSTRAGGLGINLTAADTVILHDLDFNPTIDAQACDRCHRIGQTKPVTIYKLVASDTVDQAIYNIAEQKTQLNDAVLGELGKSKKSTKAGTNSSTADVQAILSSVLSSYTAK
;
A
#
# COMPACT_ATOMS: atom_id res chain seq x y z
N HIS A 1 21.19 -5.82 -23.38
CA HIS A 1 20.04 -6.06 -22.48
C HIS A 1 20.47 -7.09 -21.44
N LEU A 2 20.11 -6.94 -20.16
CA LEU A 2 20.68 -7.72 -19.03
C LEU A 2 20.26 -9.21 -18.96
N GLY A 3 19.43 -9.69 -19.89
CA GLY A 3 19.10 -11.12 -20.01
C GLY A 3 18.11 -11.67 -18.97
N TYR A 4 17.52 -10.83 -18.12
CA TYR A 4 16.53 -11.24 -17.13
C TYR A 4 15.16 -11.51 -17.77
N LYS A 5 14.53 -12.63 -17.38
CA LYS A 5 13.13 -12.90 -17.71
C LYS A 5 12.21 -12.05 -16.86
N PHE A 6 11.18 -11.49 -17.48
CA PHE A 6 10.20 -10.66 -16.79
C PHE A 6 8.78 -10.89 -17.33
N ILE A 7 7.79 -10.58 -16.49
CA ILE A 7 6.37 -10.50 -16.86
C ILE A 7 5.91 -9.05 -16.66
N ARG A 8 4.93 -8.60 -17.47
CA ARG A 8 4.30 -7.30 -17.34
C ARG A 8 2.78 -7.44 -17.30
N LEU A 9 2.15 -6.77 -16.32
CA LEU A 9 0.69 -6.66 -16.22
C LEU A 9 0.32 -5.21 -15.94
N ASP A 10 -0.49 -4.63 -16.83
CA ASP A 10 -0.97 -3.25 -16.72
C ASP A 10 -2.41 -3.11 -17.24
N GLY A 11 -2.85 -1.88 -17.56
CA GLY A 11 -4.19 -1.61 -18.07
C GLY A 11 -4.47 -2.14 -19.48
N SER A 12 -3.43 -2.43 -20.27
CA SER A 12 -3.55 -2.98 -21.63
C SER A 12 -3.69 -4.50 -21.64
N THR A 13 -3.30 -5.19 -20.56
CA THR A 13 -3.48 -6.63 -20.41
C THR A 13 -4.97 -7.00 -20.34
N THR A 14 -5.40 -7.93 -21.16
CA THR A 14 -6.80 -8.40 -21.17
C THR A 14 -7.14 -9.08 -19.84
N VAL A 15 -8.42 -9.08 -19.46
CA VAL A 15 -8.84 -9.69 -18.19
C VAL A 15 -8.60 -11.20 -18.17
N SER A 16 -8.75 -11.88 -19.31
CA SER A 16 -8.52 -13.32 -19.44
C SER A 16 -7.06 -13.70 -19.18
N ASP A 17 -6.12 -12.86 -19.60
CA ASP A 17 -4.69 -13.22 -19.57
C ASP A 17 -4.05 -12.89 -18.22
N ARG A 18 -4.66 -11.98 -17.43
CA ARG A 18 -4.14 -11.56 -16.12
C ARG A 18 -3.88 -12.73 -15.19
N GLN A 19 -4.82 -13.66 -15.08
CA GLN A 19 -4.70 -14.80 -14.17
C GLN A 19 -3.54 -15.71 -14.58
N ALA A 20 -3.43 -16.01 -15.88
CA ALA A 20 -2.34 -16.83 -16.40
C ALA A 20 -0.95 -16.24 -16.13
N LEU A 21 -0.79 -14.91 -16.25
CA LEU A 21 0.46 -14.22 -15.94
C LEU A 21 0.80 -14.27 -14.44
N ILE A 22 -0.21 -14.18 -13.57
CA ILE A 22 -0.03 -14.26 -12.12
C ILE A 22 0.39 -15.67 -11.72
N ASP A 23 -0.28 -16.69 -12.25
CA ASP A 23 0.02 -18.09 -11.99
C ASP A 23 1.43 -18.43 -12.48
N GLN A 24 1.77 -17.99 -13.71
CA GLN A 24 3.10 -18.16 -14.27
C GLN A 24 4.19 -17.56 -13.39
N PHE A 25 3.99 -16.35 -12.85
CA PHE A 25 4.97 -15.74 -11.95
C PHE A 25 5.09 -16.49 -10.61
N ASN A 26 3.99 -17.01 -10.08
CA ASN A 26 4.02 -17.74 -8.82
C ASN A 26 4.65 -19.14 -8.94
N GLU A 27 4.60 -19.75 -10.12
CA GLU A 27 5.11 -21.11 -10.39
C GLU A 27 6.53 -21.13 -11.00
N ASP A 28 6.85 -20.21 -11.91
CA ASP A 28 8.13 -20.19 -12.64
C ASP A 28 9.19 -19.35 -11.92
N THR A 29 10.04 -20.03 -11.15
CA THR A 29 11.18 -19.42 -10.44
C THR A 29 12.27 -18.84 -11.35
N SER A 30 12.22 -19.08 -12.66
CA SER A 30 13.16 -18.47 -13.62
C SER A 30 12.82 -17.02 -13.98
N ILE A 31 11.64 -16.55 -13.58
CA ILE A 31 11.17 -15.18 -13.82
C ILE A 31 11.72 -14.28 -12.71
N PHE A 32 12.55 -13.32 -13.10
CA PHE A 32 13.25 -12.46 -12.15
C PHE A 32 12.40 -11.28 -11.69
N VAL A 33 11.59 -10.69 -12.59
CA VAL A 33 10.84 -9.45 -12.32
C VAL A 33 9.41 -9.54 -12.81
N PHE A 34 8.47 -9.09 -11.98
CA PHE A 34 7.10 -8.77 -12.38
C PHE A 34 6.91 -7.26 -12.39
N LEU A 35 6.71 -6.69 -13.57
CA LEU A 35 6.34 -5.29 -13.76
C LEU A 35 4.83 -5.09 -13.61
N LEU A 36 4.45 -4.24 -12.66
CA LEU A 36 3.06 -3.90 -12.36
C LEU A 36 2.87 -2.40 -12.40
N SER A 37 1.70 -1.95 -12.85
CA SER A 37 1.24 -0.61 -12.49
C SER A 37 0.54 -0.66 -11.14
N THR A 38 0.80 0.32 -10.27
CA THR A 38 0.23 0.41 -8.91
C THR A 38 -1.31 0.31 -8.92
N ARG A 39 -1.96 0.88 -9.94
CA ARG A 39 -3.42 0.78 -10.11
C ARG A 39 -3.90 -0.59 -10.59
N ALA A 40 -3.11 -1.31 -11.40
CA ALA A 40 -3.43 -2.69 -11.75
C ALA A 40 -3.18 -3.66 -10.58
N GLY A 41 -2.34 -3.29 -9.60
CA GLY A 41 -2.15 -4.05 -8.35
C GLY A 41 -3.38 -4.05 -7.43
N GLY A 42 -4.27 -3.05 -7.54
CA GLY A 42 -5.50 -2.92 -6.73
C GLY A 42 -6.59 -3.95 -7.05
N LEU A 43 -6.40 -4.80 -8.07
CA LEU A 43 -7.35 -5.82 -8.53
C LEU A 43 -7.49 -7.04 -7.60
N GLY A 44 -6.76 -7.10 -6.48
CA GLY A 44 -6.90 -8.20 -5.51
C GLY A 44 -5.99 -9.41 -5.77
N ILE A 45 -4.97 -9.27 -6.62
CA ILE A 45 -4.06 -10.34 -7.04
C ILE A 45 -3.19 -10.92 -5.91
N ASN A 46 -2.64 -12.12 -6.07
CA ASN A 46 -1.77 -12.77 -5.09
C ASN A 46 -0.38 -13.03 -5.68
N LEU A 47 0.66 -12.46 -5.07
CA LEU A 47 2.05 -12.50 -5.57
C LEU A 47 2.99 -13.06 -4.51
N THR A 48 2.64 -14.21 -3.95
CA THR A 48 3.37 -14.85 -2.83
C THR A 48 4.75 -15.37 -3.23
N ALA A 49 5.07 -15.48 -4.52
CA ALA A 49 6.43 -15.81 -4.95
C ALA A 49 7.43 -14.65 -4.77
N ALA A 50 6.97 -13.40 -4.74
CA ALA A 50 7.85 -12.23 -4.58
C ALA A 50 8.09 -11.89 -3.11
N ASP A 51 9.35 -11.77 -2.73
CA ASP A 51 9.81 -11.31 -1.41
C ASP A 51 10.34 -9.86 -1.44
N THR A 52 10.49 -9.25 -2.62
CA THR A 52 11.00 -7.89 -2.77
C THR A 52 10.06 -7.05 -3.61
N VAL A 53 9.67 -5.89 -3.09
CA VAL A 53 8.82 -4.91 -3.78
C VAL A 53 9.63 -3.63 -3.97
N ILE A 54 9.67 -3.12 -5.21
CA ILE A 54 10.30 -1.85 -5.54
C ILE A 54 9.21 -0.90 -6.04
N LEU A 55 8.92 0.12 -5.25
CA LEU A 55 8.07 1.23 -5.66
C LEU A 55 8.96 2.23 -6.40
N HIS A 56 8.88 2.18 -7.74
CA HIS A 56 9.63 3.06 -8.62
C HIS A 56 9.15 4.51 -8.51
N ASP A 57 7.83 4.70 -8.55
CA ASP A 57 7.16 5.98 -8.34
C ASP A 57 6.16 5.83 -7.19
N LEU A 58 5.92 6.91 -6.45
CA LEU A 58 5.00 6.93 -5.31
C LEU A 58 3.69 7.62 -5.65
N ASP A 59 2.59 7.11 -5.11
CA ASP A 59 1.28 7.73 -5.27
C ASP A 59 1.05 8.79 -4.16
N PHE A 60 0.31 9.85 -4.50
CA PHE A 60 -0.14 10.85 -3.52
C PHE A 60 -1.05 10.26 -2.45
N ASN A 61 -1.69 9.12 -2.74
CA ASN A 61 -2.46 8.35 -1.79
C ASN A 61 -1.63 7.14 -1.28
N PRO A 62 -1.09 7.20 -0.04
CA PRO A 62 -0.23 6.15 0.49
C PRO A 62 -0.93 4.78 0.62
N THR A 63 -2.27 4.76 0.65
CA THR A 63 -3.03 3.51 0.74
C THR A 63 -2.95 2.66 -0.54
N ILE A 64 -2.74 3.29 -1.70
CA ILE A 64 -2.56 2.57 -2.97
C ILE A 64 -1.24 1.80 -2.95
N ASP A 65 -0.16 2.47 -2.55
CA ASP A 65 1.16 1.88 -2.44
C ASP A 65 1.21 0.77 -1.38
N ALA A 66 0.57 1.00 -0.22
CA ALA A 66 0.44 -0.02 0.83
C ALA A 66 -0.32 -1.25 0.31
N GLN A 67 -1.46 -1.05 -0.37
CA GLN A 67 -2.25 -2.15 -0.94
C GLN A 67 -1.46 -2.94 -2.01
N ALA A 68 -0.64 -2.25 -2.80
CA ALA A 68 0.25 -2.89 -3.77
C ALA A 68 1.31 -3.77 -3.07
N CYS A 69 1.91 -3.29 -1.98
CA CYS A 69 2.86 -4.07 -1.17
C CYS A 69 2.18 -5.29 -0.51
N ASP A 70 0.94 -5.14 -0.04
CA ASP A 70 0.14 -6.23 0.54
C ASP A 70 -0.18 -7.36 -0.45
N ARG A 71 0.05 -7.16 -1.76
CA ARG A 71 -0.06 -8.24 -2.74
C ARG A 71 1.02 -9.31 -2.57
N CYS A 72 2.21 -8.88 -2.12
CA CYS A 72 3.35 -9.76 -1.81
C CYS A 72 3.38 -10.12 -0.32
N HIS A 73 3.10 -9.16 0.56
CA HIS A 73 2.96 -9.40 2.00
C HIS A 73 1.57 -9.98 2.32
N ARG A 74 1.33 -11.21 1.84
CA ARG A 74 0.03 -11.87 1.91
C ARG A 74 0.11 -13.24 2.56
N ILE A 75 -1.04 -13.74 3.03
CA ILE A 75 -1.18 -15.11 3.53
C ILE A 75 -0.71 -16.08 2.42
N GLY A 76 0.28 -16.91 2.75
CA GLY A 76 0.96 -17.80 1.81
C GLY A 76 2.43 -17.42 1.52
N GLN A 77 2.84 -16.20 1.88
CA GLN A 77 4.25 -15.81 1.86
C GLN A 77 5.01 -16.47 3.02
N THR A 78 6.17 -17.05 2.72
CA THR A 78 7.03 -17.76 3.67
C THR A 78 8.33 -17.01 3.98
N LYS A 79 8.70 -16.02 3.16
CA LYS A 79 9.90 -15.22 3.30
C LYS A 79 9.59 -13.79 3.79
N PRO A 80 10.53 -13.13 4.49
CA PRO A 80 10.38 -11.70 4.83
C PRO A 80 10.25 -10.85 3.55
N VAL A 81 9.23 -9.99 3.51
CA VAL A 81 9.01 -9.09 2.38
C VAL A 81 9.73 -7.76 2.62
N THR A 82 10.62 -7.37 1.71
CA THR A 82 11.34 -6.08 1.77
C THR A 82 10.76 -5.11 0.76
N ILE A 83 10.46 -3.89 1.20
CA ILE A 83 9.89 -2.83 0.37
C ILE A 83 10.92 -1.72 0.21
N TYR A 84 11.29 -1.43 -1.03
CA TYR A 84 12.13 -0.29 -1.40
C TYR A 84 11.27 0.80 -2.04
N LYS A 85 11.37 2.02 -1.52
CA LYS A 85 10.76 3.21 -2.12
C LYS A 85 11.86 4.05 -2.75
N LEU A 86 11.80 4.24 -4.06
CA LEU A 86 12.74 5.11 -4.75
C LEU A 86 12.22 6.55 -4.66
N VAL A 87 13.04 7.43 -4.08
CA VAL A 87 12.70 8.85 -3.90
C VAL A 87 13.91 9.67 -4.31
N ALA A 88 13.76 10.51 -5.33
CA ALA A 88 14.81 11.44 -5.71
C ALA A 88 14.80 12.66 -4.77
N SER A 89 15.98 12.99 -4.23
CA SER A 89 16.17 14.17 -3.38
C SER A 89 16.09 15.46 -4.21
N ASP A 90 15.61 16.54 -3.58
CA ASP A 90 15.45 17.87 -4.21
C ASP A 90 14.56 17.88 -5.48
N THR A 91 13.67 16.90 -5.62
CA THR A 91 12.68 16.84 -6.70
C THR A 91 11.25 16.81 -6.15
N VAL A 92 10.29 16.79 -7.08
CA VAL A 92 8.87 16.62 -6.77
C VAL A 92 8.61 15.29 -6.03
N ASP A 93 9.42 14.24 -6.26
CA ASP A 93 9.25 12.94 -5.61
C ASP A 93 9.39 13.04 -4.08
N GLN A 94 10.34 13.84 -3.59
CA GLN A 94 10.50 14.10 -2.16
C GLN A 94 9.27 14.80 -1.57
N ALA A 95 8.68 15.74 -2.30
CA ALA A 95 7.46 16.43 -1.86
C ALA A 95 6.27 15.45 -1.81
N ILE A 96 6.12 14.59 -2.82
CA ILE A 96 5.08 13.55 -2.85
C ILE A 96 5.25 12.58 -1.68
N TYR A 97 6.48 12.10 -1.44
CA TYR A 97 6.81 11.23 -0.31
C TYR A 97 6.42 11.87 1.02
N ASN A 98 6.79 13.13 1.26
CA ASN A 98 6.48 13.84 2.49
C ASN A 98 4.96 13.99 2.70
N ILE A 99 4.21 14.34 1.65
CA ILE A 99 2.74 14.44 1.71
C ILE A 99 2.12 13.07 2.02
N ALA A 100 2.60 12.01 1.39
CA ALA A 100 2.10 10.65 1.61
C ALA A 100 2.41 10.17 3.04
N GLU A 101 3.58 10.48 3.58
CA GLU A 101 3.96 10.18 4.96
C GLU A 101 3.08 10.94 5.96
N GLN A 102 2.86 12.23 5.74
CA GLN A 102 1.95 13.04 6.57
C GLN A 102 0.52 12.48 6.57
N LYS A 103 0.00 12.10 5.40
CA LYS A 103 -1.32 11.46 5.30
C LYS A 103 -1.38 10.13 6.06
N THR A 104 -0.32 9.34 6.00
CA THR A 104 -0.21 8.08 6.75
C THR A 104 -0.24 8.34 8.25
N GLN A 105 0.58 9.27 8.74
CA GLN A 105 0.63 9.62 10.16
C GLN A 105 -0.71 10.14 10.69
N LEU A 106 -1.40 10.97 9.92
CA LEU A 106 -2.72 11.47 10.28
C LEU A 106 -3.74 10.33 10.37
N ASN A 107 -3.73 9.41 9.40
CA ASN A 107 -4.60 8.24 9.41
C ASN A 107 -4.34 7.36 10.64
N ASP A 108 -3.07 7.09 10.97
CA ASP A 108 -2.68 6.28 12.11
C ASP A 108 -3.07 6.94 13.45
N ALA A 109 -2.93 8.26 13.56
CA ALA A 109 -3.34 9.02 14.74
C ALA A 109 -4.85 8.90 14.98
N VAL A 110 -5.66 9.12 13.93
CA VAL A 110 -7.13 9.01 14.01
C VAL A 110 -7.56 7.59 14.38
N LEU A 111 -7.00 6.57 13.73
CA LEU A 111 -7.29 5.17 14.03
C LEU A 111 -6.85 4.77 15.44
N GLY A 112 -5.72 5.30 15.92
CA GLY A 112 -5.23 5.12 17.27
C GLY A 112 -6.19 5.67 18.33
N GLU A 113 -6.73 6.88 18.13
CA GLU A 113 -7.71 7.48 19.04
C GLU A 113 -9.05 6.73 19.03
N LEU A 114 -9.53 6.31 17.85
CA LEU A 114 -10.71 5.45 17.72
C LEU A 114 -10.51 4.09 18.43
N GLY A 115 -9.31 3.52 18.36
CA GLY A 115 -8.95 2.27 19.05
C GLY A 115 -8.89 2.41 20.57
N LYS A 116 -8.45 3.56 21.10
CA LYS A 116 -8.44 3.87 22.53
C LYS A 116 -9.86 4.04 23.08
N SER A 117 -10.73 4.74 22.34
CA SER A 117 -12.14 4.92 22.72
C SER A 117 -12.89 3.58 22.88
N LYS A 118 -12.59 2.59 22.04
CA LYS A 118 -13.16 1.23 22.15
C LYS A 118 -12.69 0.43 23.38
N LYS A 119 -11.53 0.73 23.97
CA LYS A 119 -11.04 0.00 25.17
C LYS A 119 -11.71 0.46 26.48
N SER A 120 -12.34 1.63 26.50
CA SER A 120 -13.04 2.16 27.69
C SER A 120 -14.51 1.74 27.82
N THR A 121 -15.12 1.11 26.81
CA THR A 121 -16.55 0.76 26.83
C THR A 121 -16.80 -0.64 26.27
N LYS A 122 -16.81 -1.66 27.15
CA LYS A 122 -17.52 -2.91 26.87
C LYS A 122 -19.03 -2.65 26.94
N ALA A 123 -19.63 -2.23 25.84
CA ALA A 123 -21.03 -2.46 25.48
C ALA A 123 -21.30 -1.80 24.13
N GLY A 124 -21.91 -2.52 23.19
CA GLY A 124 -22.18 -2.03 21.85
C GLY A 124 -23.01 -0.74 21.87
N THR A 125 -22.55 0.27 21.14
CA THR A 125 -23.35 1.44 20.71
C THR A 125 -22.66 2.04 19.50
N ASN A 126 -23.45 2.42 18.49
CA ASN A 126 -23.00 3.07 17.26
C ASN A 126 -22.14 4.30 17.62
N SER A 127 -20.88 4.31 17.20
CA SER A 127 -20.00 5.48 17.31
C SER A 127 -20.73 6.67 16.68
N SER A 128 -21.05 7.70 17.46
CA SER A 128 -21.82 8.82 16.95
C SER A 128 -20.95 9.62 15.98
N THR A 129 -21.56 10.22 14.96
CA THR A 129 -20.85 11.10 14.00
C THR A 129 -20.19 12.28 14.70
N ALA A 130 -20.74 12.72 15.83
CA ALA A 130 -20.19 13.76 16.70
C ALA A 130 -18.86 13.34 17.35
N ASP A 131 -18.73 12.08 17.79
CA ASP A 131 -17.49 11.57 18.38
C ASP A 131 -16.36 11.54 17.35
N VAL A 132 -16.68 11.11 16.12
CA VAL A 132 -15.72 11.09 15.01
C VAL A 132 -15.30 12.51 14.63
N GLN A 133 -16.23 13.46 14.61
CA GLN A 133 -15.96 14.86 14.29
C GLN A 133 -15.11 15.56 15.37
N ALA A 134 -15.30 15.21 16.64
CA ALA A 134 -14.48 15.70 17.74
C ALA A 134 -13.03 15.19 17.65
N ILE A 135 -12.84 13.89 17.36
CA ILE A 135 -11.51 13.27 17.14
C ILE A 135 -10.80 13.89 15.93
N LEU A 136 -11.51 14.09 14.82
CA LEU A 136 -10.94 14.77 13.65
C LEU A 136 -10.50 16.20 13.99
N SER A 137 -11.33 16.94 14.74
CA SER A 137 -11.02 18.31 15.12
C SER A 137 -9.82 18.40 16.07
N SER A 138 -9.67 17.48 17.02
CA SER A 138 -8.50 17.44 17.91
C SER A 138 -7.21 17.12 17.16
N VAL A 139 -7.24 16.11 16.28
CA VAL A 139 -6.08 15.71 15.46
C VAL A 139 -5.68 16.84 14.51
N LEU A 140 -6.65 17.45 13.82
CA LEU A 140 -6.38 18.57 12.90
C LEU A 140 -5.87 19.82 13.61
N SER A 141 -6.36 20.13 14.82
CA SER A 141 -5.87 21.25 15.63
C SER A 141 -4.42 21.04 16.07
N SER A 142 -4.05 19.82 16.45
CA SER A 142 -2.66 19.47 16.76
C SER A 142 -1.72 19.55 15.54
N TYR A 143 -2.28 19.47 14.34
CA TYR A 143 -1.58 19.53 13.07
C TYR A 143 -1.32 20.97 12.60
N THR A 144 -2.31 21.87 12.74
CA THR A 144 -2.16 23.29 12.34
C THR A 144 -1.33 24.12 13.31
N ALA A 145 -1.06 23.59 14.51
CA ALA A 145 -0.26 24.25 15.54
C ALA A 145 1.26 24.04 15.42
N LYS A 146 1.73 23.29 14.40
CA LYS A 146 3.14 23.10 14.05
C LYS A 146 3.44 23.79 12.72
#